data_AF-A0AAV6DCD2-F1
#
_entry.id   AF-A0AAV6DCD2-F1
#
_cell.length_a   1.000
_cell.length_b   1.000
_cell.length_c   1.000
_cell.angle_alpha   90.00
_cell.angle_beta   90.00
_cell.angle_gamma   90.00
#
_symmetry.space_group_name_H-M   'P 1'
#
loop_
_entity.id
_entity.type
_entity.pdbx_description
1 polymer ?
#
loop_
_entity_poly.entity_id
_entity_poly.type
_entity_poly.pdbx_seq_one_letter_code
_entity_poly.pdbx_strand_id
1 'polypeptide(L)'
;MKAKWMLIVFGPALLMLIGSILVMLFLPHPVPRNATGGQRLYLTYCASCHGANGHGSWRAWLFLLRPGDLGDARLMDARTDDYLVNLIKNGGATLGRPGMPAFGYHLSDGQVRELIAYLRTLPERSRPASPTPAR
;
A
#
# COMPACT_ATOMS: atom_id res chain seq x y z
N MET A 1 35.09 -34.34 -8.01
CA MET A 1 35.61 -33.06 -8.55
C MET A 1 34.56 -32.18 -9.25
N LYS A 2 33.43 -32.72 -9.74
CA LYS A 2 32.42 -31.93 -10.51
C LYS A 2 31.49 -31.05 -9.65
N ALA A 3 31.14 -31.48 -8.44
CA ALA A 3 30.22 -30.75 -7.56
C ALA A 3 30.78 -29.43 -7.00
N LYS A 4 32.09 -29.37 -6.72
CA LYS A 4 32.76 -28.17 -6.19
C LYS A 4 32.82 -27.04 -7.23
N TRP A 5 32.92 -27.38 -8.52
CA TRP A 5 32.87 -26.42 -9.63
C TRP A 5 31.44 -25.93 -9.92
N MET A 6 30.43 -26.80 -9.78
CA MET A 6 29.03 -26.38 -9.87
C MET A 6 28.67 -25.35 -8.79
N LEU A 7 29.13 -25.51 -7.55
CA LEU A 7 28.87 -24.54 -6.49
C LEU A 7 29.56 -23.18 -6.71
N ILE A 8 30.74 -23.16 -7.33
CA ILE A 8 31.48 -21.92 -7.62
C ILE A 8 30.87 -21.14 -8.79
N VAL A 9 30.31 -21.82 -9.79
CA VAL A 9 29.71 -21.18 -10.97
C VAL A 9 28.24 -20.82 -10.74
N PHE A 10 27.46 -21.74 -10.17
CA PHE A 10 26.01 -21.54 -9.98
C PHE A 10 25.67 -20.87 -8.65
N GLY A 11 26.54 -20.93 -7.64
CA GLY A 11 26.34 -20.28 -6.34
C GLY A 11 26.21 -18.74 -6.44
N PRO A 12 27.13 -18.03 -7.12
CA PRO A 12 27.03 -16.59 -7.31
C PRO A 12 25.79 -16.18 -8.11
N ALA A 13 25.47 -16.93 -9.18
CA ALA A 13 24.28 -16.68 -10.00
C ALA A 13 22.99 -16.87 -9.19
N LEU A 14 22.91 -17.92 -8.37
CA LEU A 14 21.77 -18.16 -7.49
C LEU A 14 21.65 -17.08 -6.40
N LEU A 15 22.76 -16.63 -5.81
CA LEU A 15 22.77 -15.53 -4.85
C LEU A 15 22.32 -14.21 -5.48
N MET A 16 22.71 -13.92 -6.74
CA MET A 16 22.23 -12.74 -7.46
C MET A 16 20.74 -12.81 -7.79
N LEU A 17 20.23 -13.98 -8.17
CA LEU A 17 18.80 -14.19 -8.43
C LEU A 17 17.98 -14.05 -7.15
N ILE A 18 18.40 -14.70 -6.06
CA ILE A 18 17.75 -14.57 -4.75
C ILE A 18 17.82 -13.11 -4.28
N GLY A 19 18.98 -12.46 -4.41
CA GLY A 19 19.15 -11.05 -4.07
C GLY A 19 18.21 -10.15 -4.87
N SER A 20 18.06 -10.37 -6.17
CA SER A 20 17.16 -9.60 -7.03
C SER A 20 15.69 -9.80 -6.68
N ILE A 21 15.29 -11.04 -6.37
CA ILE A 21 13.92 -11.37 -5.92
C ILE A 21 13.65 -10.71 -4.56
N LEU A 22 14.59 -10.80 -3.62
CA LEU A 22 14.46 -10.13 -2.31
C LEU A 22 14.35 -8.62 -2.48
N VAL A 23 15.17 -8.00 -3.34
CA VAL A 23 15.06 -6.57 -3.64
C VAL A 23 13.67 -6.21 -4.17
N MET A 24 13.10 -6.98 -5.10
CA MET A 24 11.72 -6.76 -5.58
C MET A 24 10.65 -6.87 -4.49
N LEU A 25 10.82 -7.76 -3.51
CA LEU A 25 9.86 -7.94 -2.42
C LEU A 25 9.89 -6.80 -1.39
N PHE A 26 11.01 -6.06 -1.30
CA PHE A 26 11.21 -4.98 -0.33
C PHE A 26 11.26 -3.58 -0.94
N LEU A 27 11.26 -3.45 -2.27
CA LEU A 27 11.19 -2.15 -2.95
C LEU A 27 9.86 -1.43 -2.63
N PRO A 28 9.90 -0.12 -2.31
CA PRO A 28 8.69 0.67 -2.14
C PRO A 28 7.91 0.78 -3.45
N HIS A 29 6.60 1.01 -3.35
CA HIS A 29 5.76 1.18 -4.53
C HIS A 29 6.29 2.35 -5.39
N PRO A 30 6.43 2.17 -6.72
CA PRO A 30 6.87 3.24 -7.60
C PRO A 30 5.85 4.39 -7.55
N VAL A 31 6.31 5.57 -7.13
CA VAL A 31 5.49 6.78 -7.13
C VAL A 31 5.62 7.46 -8.49
N PRO A 32 4.53 7.65 -9.26
CA PRO A 32 4.57 8.39 -10.52
C PRO A 32 5.15 9.79 -10.35
N ARG A 33 5.90 10.29 -11.35
CA ARG A 33 6.51 11.63 -11.28
C ARG A 33 5.45 12.74 -11.18
N ASN A 34 4.29 12.54 -11.80
CA ASN A 34 3.13 13.43 -11.80
C ASN A 34 2.11 13.10 -10.69
N ALA A 35 2.45 12.26 -9.71
CA ALA A 35 1.56 11.94 -8.61
C ALA A 35 1.22 13.19 -7.79
N THR A 36 -0.04 13.32 -7.39
CA THR A 36 -0.46 14.36 -6.44
C THR A 36 0.20 14.15 -5.08
N GLY A 37 0.22 15.19 -4.23
CA GLY A 37 0.73 15.09 -2.85
C GLY A 37 0.08 13.93 -2.08
N GLY A 38 -1.25 13.86 -2.09
CA GLY A 38 -2.00 12.76 -1.47
C GLY A 38 -1.68 11.37 -2.00
N GLN A 39 -1.50 11.21 -3.33
CA GLN A 39 -1.10 9.93 -3.91
C GLN A 39 0.28 9.48 -3.44
N ARG A 40 1.24 10.42 -3.40
CA ARG A 40 2.60 10.16 -2.93
C ARG A 40 2.60 9.75 -1.46
N LEU A 41 1.81 10.42 -0.62
CA LEU A 41 1.63 10.05 0.78
C LEU A 41 1.02 8.65 0.91
N TYR A 42 -0.03 8.34 0.16
CA TYR A 42 -0.67 7.03 0.19
C TYR A 42 0.29 5.89 -0.16
N LEU A 43 1.03 6.03 -1.26
CA LEU A 43 1.98 5.02 -1.71
C LEU A 43 3.16 4.84 -0.74
N THR A 44 3.54 5.89 -0.02
CA THR A 44 4.62 5.87 0.97
C THR A 44 4.18 5.21 2.28
N TYR A 45 3.02 5.59 2.81
CA TYR A 45 2.63 5.25 4.19
C TYR A 45 1.54 4.18 4.30
N CYS A 46 0.66 4.05 3.29
CA CYS A 46 -0.58 3.28 3.42
C CYS A 46 -0.59 2.02 2.56
N ALA A 47 -0.04 2.08 1.35
CA ALA A 47 -0.14 1.02 0.34
C ALA A 47 0.56 -0.29 0.75
N SER A 48 1.49 -0.24 1.69
CA SER A 48 2.16 -1.44 2.23
C SER A 48 1.20 -2.39 2.94
N CYS A 49 0.08 -1.89 3.47
CA CYS A 49 -0.97 -2.70 4.09
C CYS A 49 -2.26 -2.66 3.26
N HIS A 50 -2.66 -1.49 2.78
CA HIS A 50 -3.91 -1.29 2.02
C HIS A 50 -3.80 -1.61 0.52
N GLY A 51 -2.60 -1.89 0.01
CA GLY A 51 -2.37 -2.15 -1.42
C GLY A 51 -2.39 -0.86 -2.25
N ALA A 52 -1.73 -0.85 -3.41
CA ALA A 52 -1.74 0.32 -4.30
C ALA A 52 -3.14 0.68 -4.82
N ASN A 53 -4.04 -0.31 -4.90
CA ASN A 53 -5.44 -0.19 -5.33
C ASN A 53 -6.44 -0.14 -4.15
N GLY A 54 -5.99 -0.08 -2.89
CA GLY A 54 -6.91 0.06 -1.75
C GLY A 54 -7.65 -1.22 -1.32
N HIS A 55 -7.54 -2.33 -2.05
CA HIS A 55 -8.23 -3.59 -1.72
C HIS A 55 -7.49 -4.46 -0.69
N GLY A 56 -6.46 -3.91 -0.04
CA GLY A 56 -5.56 -4.65 0.82
C GLY A 56 -4.35 -5.20 0.07
N SER A 57 -3.30 -5.50 0.82
CA SER A 57 -2.06 -6.10 0.32
C SER A 57 -1.79 -7.42 1.02
N TRP A 58 -1.05 -8.29 0.33
CA TRP A 58 -0.59 -9.57 0.90
C TRP A 58 0.29 -9.37 2.15
N ARG A 59 1.01 -8.24 2.26
CA ARG A 59 1.87 -7.93 3.41
C ARG A 59 1.06 -7.75 4.69
N ALA A 60 -0.16 -7.24 4.61
CA ALA A 60 -1.04 -7.14 5.77
C ALA A 60 -1.36 -8.54 6.35
N TRP A 61 -1.47 -9.55 5.50
CA TRP A 61 -1.76 -10.93 5.93
C TRP A 61 -0.61 -11.57 6.69
N LEU A 62 0.64 -11.17 6.45
CA LEU A 62 1.79 -11.62 7.25
C LEU A 62 1.65 -11.25 8.73
N PHE A 63 0.90 -10.19 9.03
CA PHE A 63 0.64 -9.72 10.38
C PHE A 63 -0.76 -10.10 10.87
N LEU A 64 -1.50 -10.95 10.14
CA LEU A 64 -2.90 -11.31 10.43
C LEU A 64 -3.84 -10.10 10.46
N LEU A 65 -3.47 -9.01 9.77
CA LEU A 65 -4.30 -7.82 9.64
C LEU A 65 -5.19 -7.93 8.40
N ARG A 66 -6.43 -7.46 8.54
CA ARG A 66 -7.34 -7.26 7.42
C ARG A 66 -7.78 -5.80 7.36
N PRO A 67 -7.04 -4.95 6.63
CA PRO A 67 -7.39 -3.54 6.47
C PRO A 67 -8.75 -3.40 5.80
N GLY A 68 -9.44 -2.29 6.09
CA GLY A 68 -10.67 -1.95 5.37
C GLY A 68 -10.39 -1.74 3.88
N ASP A 69 -11.35 -2.13 3.04
CA ASP A 69 -11.29 -1.91 1.60
C ASP A 69 -11.52 -0.43 1.29
N LEU A 70 -10.45 0.24 0.86
CA LEU A 70 -10.46 1.65 0.47
C LEU A 70 -10.86 1.84 -1.00
N GLY A 71 -10.94 0.76 -1.78
CA GLY A 71 -11.44 0.74 -3.15
C GLY A 71 -12.97 0.56 -3.22
N ASP A 72 -13.63 0.19 -2.11
CA ASP A 72 -15.08 0.14 -2.03
C ASP A 72 -15.66 1.55 -1.78
N ALA A 73 -16.32 2.08 -2.81
CA ALA A 73 -16.95 3.41 -2.77
C ALA A 73 -17.98 3.53 -1.64
N ARG A 74 -18.80 2.50 -1.41
CA ARG A 74 -19.84 2.55 -0.36
C ARG A 74 -19.22 2.62 1.02
N LEU A 75 -18.15 1.85 1.25
CA LEU A 75 -17.44 1.89 2.53
C LEU A 75 -16.76 3.24 2.75
N MET A 76 -16.12 3.80 1.72
CA MET A 76 -15.47 5.11 1.80
C MET A 76 -16.48 6.23 2.02
N ASP A 77 -17.59 6.25 1.27
CA ASP A 77 -18.64 7.27 1.40
C ASP A 77 -19.32 7.24 2.78
N ALA A 78 -19.40 6.06 3.40
CA ALA A 78 -19.93 5.90 4.76
C ALA A 78 -18.96 6.36 5.87
N ARG A 79 -17.79 6.91 5.54
CA ARG A 79 -16.86 7.51 6.51
C ARG A 79 -16.83 9.02 6.34
N THR A 80 -16.93 9.75 7.43
CA THR A 80 -16.74 11.21 7.42
C THR A 80 -15.26 11.56 7.34
N ASP A 81 -14.94 12.76 6.86
CA ASP A 81 -13.55 13.23 6.83
C ASP A 81 -12.96 13.32 8.24
N ASP A 82 -13.72 13.79 9.24
CA ASP A 82 -13.27 13.84 10.64
C ASP A 82 -12.93 12.46 11.20
N TYR A 83 -13.73 11.45 10.85
CA TYR A 83 -13.42 10.06 11.21
C TYR A 83 -12.10 9.63 10.59
N LEU A 84 -11.87 9.93 9.31
CA LEU A 84 -10.63 9.58 8.61
C LEU A 84 -9.43 10.33 9.18
N VAL A 85 -9.56 11.62 9.49
CA VAL A 85 -8.52 12.41 10.16
C VAL A 85 -8.14 11.76 11.49
N ASN A 86 -9.13 11.45 12.33
CA ASN A 86 -8.90 10.84 13.63
C ASN A 86 -8.23 9.46 13.50
N LEU A 87 -8.75 8.61 12.60
CA LEU A 87 -8.21 7.28 12.35
C LEU A 87 -6.76 7.33 11.83
N ILE A 88 -6.44 8.25 10.93
CA ILE A 88 -5.07 8.41 10.37
C ILE A 88 -4.13 8.95 11.44
N LYS A 89 -4.54 10.00 12.18
CA LYS A 89 -3.66 10.64 13.15
C LYS A 89 -3.41 9.77 14.38
N ASN A 90 -4.45 9.11 14.89
CA ASN A 90 -4.41 8.41 16.18
C ASN A 90 -4.39 6.88 16.05
N GLY A 91 -4.47 6.35 14.83
CA GLY A 91 -4.50 4.91 14.57
C GLY A 91 -5.82 4.26 14.95
N GLY A 92 -5.98 2.99 14.56
CA GLY A 92 -7.25 2.27 14.72
C GLY A 92 -7.53 1.78 16.14
N ALA A 93 -6.52 1.65 16.99
CA ALA A 93 -6.67 1.16 18.36
C ALA A 93 -7.61 2.04 19.20
N THR A 94 -7.57 3.36 19.00
CA THR A 94 -8.45 4.34 19.68
C THR A 94 -9.92 4.19 19.29
N LEU A 95 -10.21 3.49 18.20
CA LEU A 95 -11.54 3.26 17.65
C LEU A 95 -11.97 1.78 17.74
N GLY A 96 -11.30 0.98 18.57
CA GLY A 96 -11.58 -0.46 18.72
C GLY A 96 -11.20 -1.30 17.50
N ARG A 97 -10.33 -0.78 16.63
CA ARG A 97 -9.84 -1.44 15.40
C ARG A 97 -8.31 -1.51 15.41
N PRO A 98 -7.70 -2.28 16.33
CA PRO A 98 -6.24 -2.36 16.46
C PRO A 98 -5.59 -2.86 15.17
N GLY A 99 -4.32 -2.51 14.97
CA GLY A 99 -3.52 -2.92 13.80
C GLY A 99 -3.16 -1.77 12.85
N MET A 100 -3.97 -0.71 12.78
CA MET A 100 -3.59 0.51 12.05
C MET A 100 -2.78 1.45 12.96
N PRO A 101 -1.51 1.77 12.63
CA PRO A 101 -0.69 2.66 13.45
C PRO A 101 -1.13 4.12 13.34
N ALA A 102 -0.68 4.93 14.30
CA ALA A 102 -0.90 6.37 14.32
C ALA A 102 0.13 7.10 13.44
N PHE A 103 -0.32 8.01 12.58
CA PHE A 103 0.54 8.79 11.69
C PHE A 103 0.62 10.28 12.04
N GLY A 104 -0.01 10.71 13.14
CA GLY A 104 -0.07 12.13 13.54
C GLY A 104 1.29 12.78 13.82
N TYR A 105 2.32 11.99 14.14
CA TYR A 105 3.71 12.48 14.31
C TYR A 105 4.48 12.57 12.99
N HIS A 106 4.01 11.91 11.93
CA HIS A 106 4.69 11.86 10.63
C HIS A 106 4.03 12.76 9.58
N LEU A 107 2.73 13.07 9.74
CA LEU A 107 1.94 13.82 8.78
C LEU A 107 1.37 15.08 9.44
N SER A 108 1.57 16.23 8.80
CA SER A 108 0.89 17.47 9.17
C SER A 108 -0.60 17.42 8.82
N ASP A 109 -1.40 18.31 9.41
CA ASP A 109 -2.84 18.40 9.11
C ASP A 109 -3.13 18.69 7.63
N GLY A 110 -2.25 19.45 6.98
CA GLY A 110 -2.32 19.68 5.53
C GLY A 110 -2.13 18.38 4.74
N GLN A 111 -1.10 17.61 5.10
CA GLN A 111 -0.80 16.32 4.46
C GLN A 111 -1.92 15.30 4.70
N VAL A 112 -2.50 15.26 5.90
CA VAL A 112 -3.65 14.38 6.19
C VAL A 112 -4.84 14.75 5.32
N ARG A 113 -5.15 16.04 5.14
CA ARG A 113 -6.23 16.47 4.25
C ARG A 113 -5.98 16.13 2.78
N GLU A 114 -4.75 16.33 2.29
CA GLU A 114 -4.36 15.92 0.93
C GLU A 114 -4.48 14.41 0.73
N LEU A 115 -4.08 13.63 1.73
CA LEU A 115 -4.22 12.18 1.73
C LEU A 115 -5.69 11.77 1.68
N ILE A 116 -6.55 12.36 2.50
CA ILE A 116 -8.00 12.09 2.49
C ILE A 116 -8.60 12.43 1.13
N ALA A 117 -8.25 13.59 0.55
CA ALA A 117 -8.69 13.96 -0.79
C ALA A 117 -8.31 12.89 -1.84
N TYR A 118 -7.11 12.31 -1.74
CA TYR A 118 -6.72 11.18 -2.58
C TYR A 118 -7.55 9.92 -2.28
N LEU A 119 -7.77 9.57 -1.01
CA LEU A 119 -8.59 8.40 -0.63
C LEU A 119 -10.00 8.47 -1.20
N ARG A 120 -10.62 9.66 -1.25
CA ARG A 120 -11.96 9.88 -1.83
C ARG A 120 -12.05 9.53 -3.31
N THR A 121 -10.95 9.61 -4.04
CA THR A 121 -10.87 9.25 -5.46
C THR A 121 -10.41 7.81 -5.71
N LEU A 122 -9.95 7.12 -4.67
CA LEU A 122 -9.36 5.79 -4.80
C LEU A 122 -10.37 4.75 -5.32
N PRO A 123 -11.63 4.71 -4.86
CA PRO A 123 -12.62 3.76 -5.39
C PRO A 123 -12.79 3.80 -6.92
N GLU A 124 -12.78 5.00 -7.52
CA GLU A 124 -12.88 5.14 -8.97
C GLU A 124 -11.63 4.60 -9.67
N ARG A 125 -10.44 4.88 -9.12
CA ARG A 125 -9.17 4.39 -9.66
C ARG A 125 -8.98 2.88 -9.50
N SER A 126 -9.63 2.29 -8.50
CA SER A 126 -9.51 0.88 -8.16
C SER A 126 -10.47 0.00 -8.96
N ARG A 127 -11.45 0.59 -9.65
CA ARG A 127 -12.37 -0.14 -10.50
C ARG A 127 -11.57 -0.82 -11.64
N PRO A 128 -11.73 -2.14 -11.85
CA PRO A 128 -11.09 -2.79 -12.99
C PRO A 128 -11.55 -2.10 -14.27
N ALA A 129 -10.60 -1.79 -15.17
CA ALA A 129 -10.92 -1.17 -16.45
C ALA A 129 -11.98 -2.02 -17.15
N SER A 130 -13.13 -1.43 -17.49
CA SER A 130 -14.15 -2.13 -18.25
C SER A 130 -13.53 -2.64 -19.56
N PRO A 131 -13.78 -3.90 -19.96
CA PRO A 131 -13.32 -4.37 -21.25
C PRO A 131 -13.89 -3.44 -22.33
N THR A 132 -13.00 -2.84 -23.13
CA THR A 132 -13.39 -2.10 -24.34
C THR A 132 -14.37 -2.96 -25.13
N PRO A 133 -15.58 -2.47 -25.48
CA PRO A 133 -16.49 -3.26 -26.29
C PRO A 133 -15.80 -3.53 -27.62
N ALA A 134 -15.61 -4.81 -27.94
CA ALA A 134 -15.12 -5.24 -29.25
C ALA A 134 -16.07 -4.68 -30.30
N ARG A 135 -15.55 -3.80 -31.17
CA ARG A 135 -16.25 -3.30 -32.34
C ARG A 135 -16.13 -4.31 -33.47
#